data_AF-D5ETD4-F1
#
_entry.id   AF-D5ETD4-F1
#
_cell.length_a   1.000
_cell.length_b   1.000
_cell.length_c   1.000
_cell.angle_alpha   90.00
_cell.angle_beta   90.00
_cell.angle_gamma   90.00
#
_symmetry.space_group_name_H-M   'P 1'
#
loop_
_entity.id
_entity.type
_entity.pdbx_description
1 polymer ?
#
loop_
_entity_poly.entity_id
_entity_poly.type
_entity_poly.pdbx_seq_one_letter_code
_entity_poly.pdbx_strand_id
1 'polypeptide(L)'
;MFAIAFDMDIKELRSTYGEPYNNAYYEIKILLRNYNFYNTQGSVYLTDKDDMANLFAAIYALKKIKWFKSSVRDIRAFKVENWSDFTDIVKAED
;
A
#
# COMPACT_ATOMS: atom_id res chain seq x y z
N MET A 1 7.26 11.55 -7.65
CA MET A 1 6.48 10.31 -7.42
C MET A 1 6.12 10.20 -5.95
N PHE A 2 5.09 9.43 -5.61
CA PHE A 2 4.71 9.18 -4.21
C PHE A 2 4.67 7.69 -3.91
N ALA A 3 4.96 7.34 -2.67
CA ALA A 3 4.77 6.01 -2.11
C ALA A 3 3.74 6.04 -1.00
N ILE A 4 2.92 4.99 -0.89
CA ILE A 4 2.14 4.65 0.30
C ILE A 4 2.68 3.32 0.81
N ALA A 5 3.04 3.27 2.09
CA ALA A 5 3.35 2.03 2.79
C ALA A 5 2.45 1.92 4.01
N PHE A 6 1.96 0.72 4.28
CA PHE A 6 1.16 0.46 5.46
C PHE A 6 1.43 -0.93 6.01
N ASP A 7 1.01 -1.13 7.25
CA ASP A 7 1.16 -2.38 7.95
C ASP A 7 -0.10 -2.67 8.77
N MET A 8 -0.47 -3.94 8.83
CA MET A 8 -1.75 -4.39 9.39
C MET A 8 -1.51 -5.24 10.63
N ASP A 9 -2.32 -5.03 11.67
CA ASP A 9 -2.47 -6.01 12.74
C ASP A 9 -3.32 -7.18 12.21
N ILE A 10 -2.67 -8.32 11.99
CA ILE A 10 -3.34 -9.51 11.43
C ILE A 10 -4.41 -10.07 12.38
N LYS A 11 -4.22 -9.97 13.71
CA LYS A 11 -5.22 -10.46 14.66
C LYS A 11 -6.50 -9.63 14.55
N GLU A 12 -6.34 -8.31 14.51
CA GLU A 12 -7.47 -7.40 14.34
C GLU A 12 -8.10 -7.53 12.95
N LEU A 13 -7.28 -7.73 11.90
CA LEU A 13 -7.78 -7.93 10.53
C LEU A 13 -8.66 -9.18 10.42
N ARG A 14 -8.24 -10.30 11.00
CA ARG A 14 -9.05 -11.52 11.02
C ARG A 14 -10.39 -11.31 11.76
N SER A 15 -10.38 -10.50 12.82
CA SER A 15 -11.58 -10.16 13.59
C SER A 15 -12.54 -9.25 12.82
N THR A 16 -12.03 -8.25 12.08
CA THR A 16 -12.85 -7.20 11.45
C THR A 16 -13.22 -7.48 10.00
N TYR A 17 -12.40 -8.25 9.28
CA TYR A 17 -12.61 -8.65 7.88
C TYR A 17 -13.13 -10.09 7.76
N GLY A 18 -12.61 -11.00 8.58
CA GLY A 18 -12.90 -12.43 8.52
C GLY A 18 -11.86 -13.26 7.76
N GLU A 19 -12.20 -14.52 7.50
CA GLU A 19 -11.37 -15.47 6.75
C GLU A 19 -11.97 -15.76 5.37
N PRO A 20 -11.15 -15.85 4.29
CA PRO A 20 -9.69 -15.71 4.29
C PRO A 20 -9.23 -14.24 4.26
N TYR A 21 -8.47 -13.81 5.27
CA TYR A 21 -8.11 -12.39 5.45
C TYR A 21 -7.19 -11.83 4.35
N ASN A 22 -6.49 -12.68 3.60
CA ASN A 22 -5.61 -12.25 2.50
C ASN A 22 -6.36 -11.52 1.38
N ASN A 23 -7.67 -11.72 1.23
CA ASN A 23 -8.48 -10.97 0.26
C ASN A 23 -8.52 -9.46 0.58
N ALA A 24 -8.33 -9.06 1.83
CA ALA A 24 -8.22 -7.65 2.23
C ALA A 24 -7.09 -6.92 1.48
N TYR A 25 -5.93 -7.57 1.31
CA TYR A 25 -4.80 -6.99 0.58
C TYR A 25 -5.10 -6.85 -0.92
N TYR A 26 -5.90 -7.77 -1.48
CA TYR A 26 -6.36 -7.68 -2.86
C TYR A 26 -7.35 -6.52 -3.07
N GLU A 27 -8.28 -6.31 -2.14
CA GLU A 27 -9.20 -5.17 -2.16
C GLU A 27 -8.46 -3.83 -2.08
N ILE A 28 -7.45 -3.73 -1.20
CA ILE A 28 -6.58 -2.53 -1.12
C ILE A 28 -5.85 -2.31 -2.44
N LYS A 29 -5.30 -3.37 -3.04
CA LYS A 29 -4.59 -3.29 -4.33
C LYS A 29 -5.50 -2.73 -5.43
N ILE A 30 -6.74 -3.21 -5.53
CA ILE A 30 -7.72 -2.69 -6.51
C ILE A 30 -8.04 -1.24 -6.21
N LEU A 31 -8.34 -0.90 -4.95
CA LEU A 31 -8.68 0.48 -4.56
C LEU A 31 -7.56 1.45 -4.93
N LEU A 32 -6.32 1.13 -4.57
CA LEU A 32 -5.16 1.99 -4.84
C LEU A 32 -4.87 2.10 -6.33
N ARG A 33 -5.14 1.04 -7.12
CA ARG A 33 -5.01 1.09 -8.58
C ARG A 33 -5.91 2.14 -9.23
N ASN A 34 -7.09 2.43 -8.68
CA ASN A 34 -7.96 3.50 -9.15
C ASN A 34 -7.36 4.91 -8.98
N TYR A 35 -6.33 5.04 -8.14
CA TYR A 35 -5.57 6.27 -7.91
C TYR A 35 -4.17 6.21 -8.54
N ASN A 36 -3.94 5.28 -9.49
CA ASN A 36 -2.64 5.05 -10.14
C ASN A 36 -1.51 4.67 -9.17
N PHE A 37 -1.83 4.08 -8.03
CA PHE A 37 -0.86 3.48 -7.13
C PHE A 37 -0.73 1.99 -7.44
N TYR A 38 0.48 1.56 -7.82
CA TYR A 38 0.80 0.19 -8.20
C TYR A 38 1.61 -0.48 -7.10
N ASN A 39 1.27 -1.73 -6.81
CA ASN A 39 1.97 -2.52 -5.80
C ASN A 39 3.40 -2.86 -6.27
N THR A 40 4.40 -2.54 -5.46
CA THR A 40 5.80 -2.84 -5.75
C THR A 40 6.30 -4.03 -4.97
N GLN A 41 6.17 -3.99 -3.65
CA GLN A 41 6.58 -5.06 -2.76
C GLN A 41 5.72 -5.05 -1.48
N GLY A 42 5.15 -6.19 -1.12
CA GLY A 42 4.35 -6.32 0.09
C GLY A 42 3.22 -5.27 0.14
N SER A 43 3.19 -4.46 1.20
CA SER A 43 2.23 -3.37 1.40
C SER A 43 2.73 -2.00 0.92
N VAL A 44 3.70 -1.96 0.00
CA VAL A 44 4.21 -0.73 -0.60
C VAL A 44 3.60 -0.52 -1.98
N TYR A 45 3.16 0.71 -2.23
CA TYR A 45 2.52 1.13 -3.46
C TYR A 45 3.15 2.43 -3.96
N LEU A 46 3.52 2.48 -5.24
CA LEU A 46 4.11 3.66 -5.88
C LEU A 46 3.20 4.24 -6.95
N THR A 47 3.28 5.55 -7.13
CA THR A 47 2.70 6.24 -8.28
C THR A 47 3.73 7.19 -8.90
N ASP A 48 3.81 7.16 -10.23
CA ASP A 48 4.62 8.13 -10.99
C ASP A 48 3.95 9.49 -11.09
N LYS A 49 2.67 9.61 -10.68
CA LYS A 49 1.98 10.89 -10.61
C LYS A 49 2.53 11.71 -9.46
N ASP A 50 3.12 12.85 -9.79
CA ASP A 50 3.55 13.83 -8.80
C ASP A 50 2.41 14.77 -8.38
N ASP A 51 1.33 14.17 -7.90
CA ASP A 51 0.10 14.87 -7.54
C ASP A 51 -0.29 14.56 -6.08
N MET A 52 -0.10 15.54 -5.21
CA MET A 52 -0.44 15.44 -3.79
C MET A 52 -1.95 15.32 -3.58
N ALA A 53 -2.80 15.92 -4.43
CA ALA A 53 -4.24 15.79 -4.32
C ALA A 53 -4.70 14.34 -4.58
N ASN A 54 -4.09 13.68 -5.57
CA ASN A 54 -4.32 12.26 -5.84
C ASN A 54 -3.84 11.36 -4.69
N LEU A 55 -2.70 11.66 -4.07
CA LEU A 55 -2.25 10.99 -2.84
C LEU A 55 -3.29 11.12 -1.71
N PHE A 56 -3.78 12.34 -1.44
CA PHE A 56 -4.81 12.56 -0.43
C PHE A 56 -6.11 11.82 -0.76
N ALA A 57 -6.51 11.77 -2.02
CA ALA A 57 -7.71 11.05 -2.46
C ALA A 57 -7.59 9.54 -2.19
N ALA A 58 -6.41 8.95 -2.46
CA ALA A 58 -6.14 7.54 -2.16
C ALA A 58 -6.20 7.25 -0.65
N ILE A 59 -5.56 8.09 0.18
CA ILE A 59 -5.62 7.96 1.65
C ILE A 59 -7.06 8.09 2.17
N TYR A 60 -7.83 9.04 1.62
CA TYR A 60 -9.23 9.21 2.01
C TYR A 60 -10.10 8.02 1.61
N ALA A 61 -9.83 7.39 0.47
CA ALA A 61 -10.51 6.18 0.05
C ALA A 61 -10.21 4.99 0.99
N LEU A 62 -8.94 4.80 1.39
CA LEU A 62 -8.57 3.80 2.40
C LEU A 62 -9.27 4.06 3.75
N LYS A 63 -9.33 5.32 4.19
CA LYS A 63 -10.00 5.72 5.45
C LYS A 63 -11.49 5.33 5.49
N LYS A 64 -12.17 5.20 4.34
CA LYS A 64 -13.59 4.80 4.26
C LYS A 64 -13.82 3.32 4.53
N ILE A 65 -12.79 2.49 4.42
CA ILE A 65 -12.89 1.05 4.66
C ILE A 65 -12.85 0.79 6.17
N LYS A 66 -13.95 0.28 6.73
CA LYS A 66 -14.08 0.08 8.18
C LYS A 66 -13.06 -0.91 8.74
N TRP A 67 -12.94 -2.09 8.14
CA TRP A 67 -11.99 -3.12 8.58
C TRP A 67 -10.54 -2.63 8.44
N PHE A 68 -10.23 -1.86 7.40
CA PHE A 68 -8.89 -1.28 7.22
C PHE A 68 -8.58 -0.30 8.35
N LYS A 69 -9.50 0.62 8.65
CA LYS A 69 -9.35 1.58 9.74
C LYS A 69 -9.13 0.89 11.09
N SER A 70 -9.86 -0.19 11.36
CA SER A 70 -9.71 -0.92 12.62
C SER A 70 -8.40 -1.69 12.71
N SER A 71 -7.89 -2.19 11.59
CA SER A 71 -6.78 -3.15 11.58
C SER A 71 -5.44 -2.58 11.08
N VAL A 72 -5.41 -1.35 10.58
CA VAL A 72 -4.14 -0.68 10.20
C VAL A 72 -3.35 -0.33 11.46
N ARG A 73 -2.11 -0.81 11.53
CA ARG A 73 -1.18 -0.54 12.64
C ARG A 73 -0.35 0.72 12.37
N ASP A 74 0.14 0.90 11.15
CA ASP A 74 0.87 2.07 10.69
C ASP A 74 0.56 2.32 9.20
N ILE A 75 0.49 3.59 8.80
CA ILE A 75 0.39 4.00 7.40
C ILE A 75 1.14 5.31 7.19
N ARG A 76 1.99 5.35 6.16
CA ARG A 76 2.81 6.51 5.79
C ARG A 76 2.78 6.75 4.30
N ALA A 77 2.99 8.00 3.93
CA ALA A 77 3.25 8.39 2.57
C ALA A 77 4.62 9.07 2.46
N PHE A 78 5.29 8.88 1.33
CA PHE A 78 6.61 9.42 1.07
C PHE A 78 6.61 10.11 -0.28
N LYS A 79 7.23 11.28 -0.36
CA LYS A 79 7.72 11.79 -1.64
C LYS A 79 8.97 10.96 -1.98
N VAL A 80 8.97 10.35 -3.15
CA VAL A 80 10.12 9.58 -3.63
C VAL A 80 10.76 10.39 -4.75
N GLU A 81 12.05 10.69 -4.58
CA GLU A 81 12.85 11.42 -5.59
C GLU A 81 13.53 10.44 -6.55
N ASN A 82 14.03 9.31 -6.01
CA ASN A 82 14.67 8.26 -6.78
C ASN A 82 14.17 6.88 -6.35
N TRP A 83 14.03 5.98 -7.30
CA TRP A 83 13.69 4.58 -7.09
C TRP A 83 14.66 3.70 -7.88
N SER A 84 15.48 2.94 -7.17
CA SER A 84 16.48 2.04 -7.76
C SER A 84 16.19 0.61 -7.33
N ASP A 85 16.02 -0.29 -8.30
CA ASP A 85 15.89 -1.73 -8.04
C ASP A 85 17.28 -2.38 -8.05
N PHE A 86 17.70 -2.87 -6.89
CA PHE A 86 18.99 -3.53 -6.71
C PHE A 86 18.89 -5.07 -6.75
N THR A 87 17.72 -5.63 -7.07
CA THR A 87 17.47 -7.09 -6.98
C THR A 87 18.48 -7.89 -7.78
N ASP A 88 18.74 -7.50 -9.04
CA ASP A 88 19.65 -8.22 -9.92
C ASP A 88 21.11 -8.08 -9.47
N ILE A 89 21.49 -6.90 -8.96
CA ILE A 89 22.84 -6.66 -8.42
C ILE A 89 23.10 -7.54 -7.19
N VAL A 90 22.12 -7.66 -6.29
CA VAL A 90 22.22 -8.49 -5.08
C VAL A 90 22.22 -9.99 -5.41
N LYS A 91 21.61 -10.40 -6.52
CA LYS A 91 21.53 -11.80 -6.96
C LYS A 91 22.64 -12.23 -7.91
N ALA A 92 23.45 -11.30 -8.42
CA ALA A 92 24.57 -11.62 -9.28
C ALA A 92 25.59 -12.48 -8.51
N GLU A 93 26.11 -13.51 -9.16
CA GLU A 93 27.30 -14.23 -8.68
C GLU A 93 28.56 -13.39 -8.98
N ASP A 94 29.59 -13.51 -8.15
CA ASP A 94 30.87 -12.79 -8.30
C ASP A 94 31.64 -13.16 -9.58
#